data_AF-A0A9E5FUC7-F1
#
_entry.id   AF-A0A9E5FUC7-F1
#
_cell.length_a   1.000
_cell.length_b   1.000
_cell.length_c   1.000
_cell.angle_alpha   90.00
_cell.angle_beta   90.00
_cell.angle_gamma   90.00
#
_symmetry.space_group_name_H-M   'P 1'
#
loop_
_entity.id
_entity.type
_entity.pdbx_description
1 polymer ?
#
loop_
_entity_poly.entity_id
_entity_poly.type
_entity_poly.pdbx_seq_one_letter_code
_entity_poly.pdbx_strand_id
1 'polypeptide(L)'
;MKKPKDRITLAEKELRLYQIYQMVLNGFPRYKIIVYGKNTWNACERTIDGYISDVADMMKSWNIKNHEYNLNLMNSRIEDLINRCYIDNDKKTMVQLLKLQSDVLGLNEQRLQIEGNLNHNISVIKLNGPIEDGTAN
;
A
#
# COMPACT_ATOMS: atom_id res chain seq x y z
N MET A 1 39.12 -5.88 -34.64
CA MET A 1 38.46 -5.83 -33.33
C MET A 1 37.03 -5.31 -33.52
N LYS A 2 36.00 -6.15 -33.33
CA LYS A 2 34.59 -5.71 -33.39
C LYS A 2 34.28 -4.90 -32.13
N LYS A 3 33.70 -3.69 -32.29
CA LYS A 3 33.27 -2.81 -31.19
C LYS A 3 32.28 -3.56 -30.26
N PRO A 4 32.26 -3.25 -28.95
CA PRO A 4 31.34 -3.89 -28.02
C PRO A 4 29.90 -3.62 -28.45
N LYS A 5 29.08 -4.67 -28.49
CA LYS A 5 27.64 -4.58 -28.74
C LYS A 5 26.94 -4.25 -27.40
N ASP A 6 27.37 -3.20 -26.72
CA ASP A 6 27.03 -2.97 -25.30
C ASP A 6 25.82 -2.06 -25.11
N ARG A 7 24.73 -2.36 -25.83
CA ARG A 7 23.42 -1.81 -25.48
C ARG A 7 22.38 -2.88 -25.77
N ILE A 8 21.81 -3.41 -24.70
CA ILE A 8 20.59 -4.23 -24.82
C ILE A 8 19.49 -3.36 -25.42
N THR A 9 18.67 -3.98 -26.25
CA THR A 9 17.48 -3.32 -26.78
C THR A 9 16.45 -3.12 -25.67
N LEU A 10 15.51 -2.21 -25.89
CA LEU A 10 14.39 -2.01 -24.96
C LEU A 10 13.58 -3.30 -24.79
N ALA A 11 13.28 -3.98 -25.89
CA ALA A 11 12.55 -5.26 -25.88
C ALA A 11 13.28 -6.35 -25.09
N GLU A 12 14.61 -6.45 -25.20
CA GLU A 12 15.39 -7.38 -24.38
C GLU A 12 15.36 -7.00 -22.90
N LYS A 13 15.40 -5.71 -22.57
CA LYS A 13 15.24 -5.26 -21.17
C LYS A 13 13.88 -5.67 -20.62
N GLU A 14 12.81 -5.42 -21.38
CA GLU A 14 11.43 -5.75 -21.00
C GLU A 14 11.26 -7.26 -20.78
N LEU A 15 11.81 -8.09 -21.67
CA LEU A 15 11.78 -9.55 -21.51
C LEU A 15 12.48 -10.00 -20.22
N ARG A 16 13.63 -9.40 -19.88
CA ARG A 16 14.36 -9.71 -18.64
C ARG A 16 13.56 -9.30 -17.40
N LEU A 17 12.95 -8.12 -17.42
CA LEU A 17 12.07 -7.66 -16.34
C LEU A 17 10.87 -8.60 -16.16
N TYR A 18 10.24 -9.03 -17.26
CA TYR A 18 9.14 -10.00 -17.23
C TYR A 18 9.57 -11.34 -16.63
N GLN A 19 10.75 -11.85 -17.00
CA GLN A 19 11.30 -13.09 -16.43
C GLN A 19 11.54 -12.96 -14.93
N ILE A 20 12.11 -11.85 -14.46
CA ILE A 20 12.32 -11.59 -13.03
C ILE A 20 10.98 -11.48 -12.31
N TYR A 21 10.02 -10.78 -12.89
CA TYR A 21 8.66 -10.68 -12.35
C TYR A 21 8.04 -12.06 -12.13
N GLN A 22 8.12 -12.97 -13.12
CA GLN A 22 7.65 -14.35 -12.97
C GLN A 22 8.38 -15.10 -11.85
N MET A 23 9.70 -14.92 -11.72
CA MET A 23 10.46 -15.53 -10.63
C MET A 23 10.03 -15.00 -9.25
N VAL A 24 9.79 -13.69 -9.14
CA VAL A 24 9.31 -13.06 -7.90
C VAL A 24 7.92 -13.58 -7.53
N LEU A 25 6.99 -13.67 -8.49
CA LEU A 25 5.66 -14.25 -8.25
C LEU A 25 5.69 -15.70 -7.80
N ASN A 26 6.63 -16.48 -8.33
CA ASN A 26 6.84 -17.88 -7.94
C ASN A 26 7.63 -18.04 -6.61
N GLY A 27 7.89 -16.94 -5.89
CA GLY A 27 8.55 -16.98 -4.59
C GLY A 27 10.03 -17.30 -4.64
N PHE A 28 10.71 -17.05 -5.76
CA PHE A 28 12.15 -17.29 -5.84
C PHE A 28 12.91 -16.30 -4.96
N PRO A 29 13.82 -16.77 -4.09
CA PRO A 29 14.67 -15.88 -3.30
C PRO A 29 15.67 -15.15 -4.18
N ARG A 30 16.06 -13.93 -3.77
CA ARG A 30 16.97 -13.02 -4.51
C ARG A 30 18.22 -13.72 -5.07
N TYR A 31 18.89 -14.56 -4.27
CA TYR A 31 20.10 -15.25 -4.72
C TYR A 31 19.86 -16.15 -5.95
N LYS A 32 18.71 -16.81 -6.06
CA LYS A 32 18.37 -17.65 -7.23
C LYS A 32 18.17 -16.80 -8.48
N ILE A 33 17.56 -15.63 -8.33
CA ILE A 33 17.36 -14.67 -9.44
C ILE A 33 18.72 -14.15 -9.94
N ILE A 34 19.62 -13.83 -9.03
CA ILE A 34 20.99 -13.38 -9.37
C ILE A 34 21.76 -14.48 -10.11
N VAL A 35 21.73 -15.71 -9.60
CA VAL A 35 22.39 -16.85 -10.26
C VAL A 35 21.82 -17.10 -11.65
N TYR A 36 20.49 -17.05 -11.79
CA TYR A 36 19.82 -17.18 -13.08
C TYR A 36 20.26 -16.08 -14.07
N GLY A 37 20.27 -14.82 -13.65
CA GLY A 37 20.66 -13.70 -14.52
C GLY A 37 22.13 -13.72 -14.92
N LYS A 38 23.02 -14.16 -14.01
CA LYS A 38 24.45 -14.37 -14.32
C LYS A 38 24.62 -15.46 -15.37
N ASN A 39 23.95 -16.60 -15.20
CA ASN A 39 24.08 -17.74 -16.11
C ASN A 39 23.39 -17.53 -17.46
N THR A 40 22.26 -16.83 -17.49
CA THR A 40 21.42 -16.71 -18.69
C THR A 40 21.76 -15.48 -19.52
N TRP A 41 22.06 -14.35 -18.88
CA TRP A 41 22.26 -13.08 -19.57
C TRP A 41 23.71 -12.60 -19.53
N ASN A 42 24.59 -13.32 -18.83
CA ASN A 42 25.96 -12.89 -18.54
C ASN A 42 26.01 -11.46 -17.96
N ALA A 43 25.00 -11.10 -17.17
CA ALA A 43 24.87 -9.78 -16.56
C ALA A 43 25.59 -9.74 -15.21
N CYS A 44 26.18 -8.60 -14.87
CA CYS A 44 26.76 -8.41 -13.55
C CYS A 44 25.65 -8.32 -12.49
N GLU A 45 26.00 -8.65 -11.25
CA GLU A 45 25.05 -8.66 -10.13
C GLU A 45 24.34 -7.32 -9.95
N ARG A 46 25.08 -6.22 -10.05
CA ARG A 46 24.53 -4.85 -9.95
C ARG A 46 23.45 -4.58 -10.99
N THR A 47 23.62 -5.08 -12.23
CA THR A 47 22.60 -4.92 -13.27
C THR A 47 21.34 -5.72 -12.95
N ILE A 48 21.51 -6.96 -12.46
CA ILE A 48 20.39 -7.82 -12.08
C ILE A 48 19.64 -7.22 -10.88
N ASP A 49 20.35 -6.69 -9.90
CA ASP A 49 19.73 -5.97 -8.77
C ASP A 49 18.94 -4.76 -9.23
N GLY A 50 19.45 -4.01 -10.20
CA GLY A 50 18.70 -2.92 -10.83
C GLY A 50 17.38 -3.42 -11.43
N TYR A 51 17.38 -4.56 -12.11
CA TYR A 51 16.15 -5.15 -12.64
C TYR A 51 15.21 -5.65 -11.54
N ILE A 52 15.73 -6.21 -10.45
CA ILE A 52 14.91 -6.62 -9.29
C ILE A 52 14.23 -5.40 -8.66
N SER A 53 14.96 -4.28 -8.54
CA SER A 53 14.40 -3.00 -8.06
C SER A 53 13.32 -2.48 -9.01
N ASP A 54 13.59 -2.44 -10.31
CA ASP A 54 12.61 -2.01 -11.33
C ASP A 54 11.31 -2.84 -11.22
N VAL A 55 11.43 -4.17 -11.05
CA VAL A 55 10.27 -5.06 -10.86
C VAL A 55 9.53 -4.77 -9.55
N ALA A 56 10.24 -4.52 -8.45
CA ALA A 56 9.62 -4.17 -7.17
C ALA A 56 8.80 -2.87 -7.27
N ASP A 57 9.33 -1.86 -7.96
CA ASP A 57 8.64 -0.60 -8.20
C ASP A 57 7.42 -0.79 -9.13
N MET A 58 7.53 -1.63 -10.16
CA MET A 58 6.40 -2.02 -11.00
C MET A 58 5.29 -2.70 -10.19
N MET A 59 5.64 -3.65 -9.33
CA MET A 59 4.66 -4.33 -8.47
C MET A 59 3.99 -3.37 -7.49
N LYS A 60 4.76 -2.48 -6.86
CA LYS A 60 4.22 -1.47 -5.95
C LYS A 60 3.24 -0.54 -6.66
N SER A 61 3.63 0.00 -7.82
CA SER A 61 2.76 0.90 -8.59
C SER A 61 1.49 0.20 -9.09
N TRP A 62 1.60 -1.06 -9.52
CA TRP A 62 0.44 -1.85 -9.94
C TRP A 62 -0.50 -2.14 -8.77
N ASN A 63 0.04 -2.51 -7.59
CA ASN A 63 -0.75 -2.73 -6.39
C ASN A 63 -1.47 -1.47 -5.93
N ILE A 64 -0.80 -0.30 -5.96
CA ILE A 64 -1.44 0.98 -5.61
C ILE A 64 -2.58 1.28 -6.58
N LYS A 65 -2.33 1.22 -7.90
CA LYS A 65 -3.36 1.50 -8.91
C LYS A 65 -4.54 0.55 -8.82
N ASN A 66 -4.29 -0.75 -8.64
CA ASN A 66 -5.35 -1.73 -8.47
C ASN A 66 -6.12 -1.51 -7.17
N HIS A 67 -5.43 -1.16 -6.09
CA HIS A 67 -6.07 -0.85 -4.82
C HIS A 67 -7.00 0.37 -4.96
N GLU A 68 -6.51 1.47 -5.52
CA GLU A 68 -7.31 2.67 -5.79
C GLU A 68 -8.51 2.38 -6.71
N TYR A 69 -8.27 1.65 -7.81
CA TYR A 69 -9.34 1.25 -8.73
C TYR A 69 -10.42 0.40 -8.03
N ASN A 70 -10.01 -0.61 -7.28
CA ASN A 70 -10.92 -1.48 -6.56
C ASN A 70 -11.69 -0.72 -5.48
N LEU A 71 -11.03 0.18 -4.74
CA LEU A 71 -11.65 1.03 -3.74
C LEU A 71 -12.71 1.94 -4.35
N ASN A 72 -12.39 2.61 -5.47
CA ASN A 72 -13.34 3.46 -6.19
C ASN A 72 -14.54 2.67 -6.71
N LEU A 73 -14.30 1.47 -7.25
CA LEU A 73 -15.36 0.59 -7.73
C LEU A 73 -16.27 0.13 -6.58
N MET A 74 -15.70 -0.21 -5.42
CA MET A 74 -16.47 -0.58 -4.24
C MET A 74 -17.27 0.60 -3.70
N ASN A 75 -16.68 1.79 -3.59
CA ASN A 75 -17.39 2.99 -3.13
C ASN A 75 -18.57 3.33 -4.04
N SER A 76 -18.38 3.35 -5.36
CA SER A 76 -19.46 3.61 -6.32
C SER A 76 -20.61 2.61 -6.20
N ARG A 77 -20.31 1.31 -6.00
CA ARG A 77 -21.35 0.30 -5.77
C ARG A 77 -22.12 0.51 -4.47
N ILE A 78 -21.44 0.96 -3.41
CA ILE A 78 -22.08 1.25 -2.11
C ILE A 78 -23.00 2.46 -2.25
N GLU A 79 -22.57 3.52 -2.94
CA GLU A 79 -23.39 4.70 -3.24
C GLU A 79 -24.66 4.34 -4.03
N ASP A 80 -24.52 3.49 -5.05
CA ASP A 80 -25.67 2.98 -5.81
C ASP A 80 -26.66 2.22 -4.92
N LEU A 81 -26.18 1.41 -3.99
CA LEU A 81 -27.02 0.68 -3.04
C LEU A 81 -27.70 1.60 -2.02
N ILE A 82 -27.01 2.64 -1.55
CA ILE A 82 -27.57 3.67 -0.67
C ILE A 82 -28.72 4.38 -1.38
N ASN A 83 -28.52 4.78 -2.65
CA ASN A 83 -29.55 5.43 -3.45
C ASN A 83 -30.79 4.55 -3.62
N ARG A 84 -30.62 3.24 -3.86
CA ARG A 84 -31.74 2.29 -3.92
C ARG A 84 -32.47 2.18 -2.60
N CYS A 85 -31.75 2.03 -1.48
CA CYS A 85 -32.35 1.97 -0.15
C CYS A 85 -33.10 3.27 0.21
N TYR A 86 -32.61 4.41 -0.26
CA TYR A 86 -33.28 5.70 -0.09
C TYR A 86 -34.61 5.77 -0.84
N ILE A 87 -34.63 5.30 -2.10
CA ILE A 87 -35.86 5.21 -2.92
C ILE A 87 -36.87 4.25 -2.28
N ASP A 88 -36.42 3.10 -1.79
CA ASP A 88 -37.25 2.07 -1.16
C ASP A 88 -37.61 2.39 0.31
N ASN A 89 -37.09 3.49 0.85
CA ASN A 89 -37.27 3.95 2.23
C ASN A 89 -36.79 2.94 3.30
N ASP A 90 -35.85 2.05 2.95
CA ASP A 90 -35.21 1.10 3.87
C ASP A 90 -34.05 1.77 4.63
N LYS A 91 -34.45 2.47 5.71
CA LYS A 91 -33.52 3.20 6.58
C LYS A 91 -32.52 2.29 7.29
N LYS A 92 -32.90 1.03 7.58
CA LYS A 92 -32.04 0.12 8.35
C LYS A 92 -30.85 -0.30 7.51
N THR A 93 -31.10 -0.71 6.27
CA THR A 93 -30.05 -1.13 5.33
C THR A 93 -29.19 0.06 4.92
N MET A 94 -29.78 1.25 4.73
CA MET A 94 -29.05 2.47 4.43
C MET A 94 -27.99 2.81 5.50
N VAL A 95 -28.32 2.72 6.79
CA VAL A 95 -27.36 2.98 7.88
C VAL A 95 -26.23 1.95 7.89
N GLN A 96 -26.52 0.69 7.55
CA GLN A 96 -25.49 -0.36 7.45
C GLN A 96 -24.53 -0.10 6.28
N LEU A 97 -25.06 0.35 5.13
CA LEU A 97 -24.26 0.69 3.97
C LEU A 97 -23.38 1.94 4.21
N LEU A 98 -23.89 2.95 4.92
CA LEU A 98 -23.08 4.11 5.32
C LEU A 98 -21.93 3.74 6.26
N LYS A 99 -22.15 2.78 7.17
CA LYS A 99 -21.07 2.24 8.02
C LYS A 99 -20.02 1.50 7.18
N LEU A 100 -20.48 0.64 6.28
CA LEU A 100 -19.60 -0.08 5.36
C LEU A 100 -18.80 0.87 4.47
N GLN A 101 -19.42 1.97 4.02
CA GLN A 101 -18.73 3.02 3.26
C GLN A 101 -17.59 3.64 4.07
N SER A 102 -17.86 4.00 5.33
CA SER A 102 -16.83 4.53 6.24
C SER A 102 -15.71 3.53 6.52
N ASP A 103 -16.02 2.23 6.62
CA ASP A 103 -15.03 1.17 6.80
C ASP A 103 -14.14 1.02 5.55
N VAL A 104 -14.73 0.97 4.36
CA VAL A 104 -14.00 0.86 3.08
C VAL A 104 -13.11 2.07 2.81
N LEU A 105 -13.55 3.26 3.21
CA LEU A 105 -12.78 4.50 3.08
C LEU A 105 -11.75 4.70 4.21
N GLY A 106 -11.70 3.81 5.20
CA GLY A 106 -10.77 3.92 6.33
C GLY A 106 -11.06 5.11 7.28
N LEU A 107 -12.26 5.70 7.21
CA LEU A 107 -12.63 6.87 8.02
C LEU A 107 -12.76 6.53 9.52
N ASN A 108 -13.02 5.26 9.84
CA ASN A 108 -13.09 4.78 11.22
C ASN A 108 -11.71 4.61 11.87
N GLU A 109 -10.66 4.31 11.09
CA GLU A 109 -9.29 4.23 11.60
C GLU A 109 -8.72 5.62 11.92
N GLN A 110 -9.03 6.62 11.10
CA GLN A 110 -8.64 8.02 11.34
C GLN A 110 -9.26 8.56 12.64
N ARG A 111 -10.51 8.20 12.92
CA ARG A 111 -11.21 8.60 14.14
C ARG A 111 -10.53 8.05 15.41
N LEU A 112 -10.10 6.79 15.42
CA LEU A 112 -9.41 6.17 16.55
C LEU A 112 -8.04 6.82 16.83
N GLN A 113 -7.33 7.24 15.79
CA GLN A 113 -6.04 7.94 15.95
C GLN A 113 -6.22 9.35 16.53
N ILE A 114 -7.27 10.07 16.13
CA ILE A 114 -7.59 11.40 16.67
C ILE A 114 -8.04 11.28 18.14
N GLU A 115 -8.92 10.32 18.46
CA GLU A 115 -9.40 10.09 19.83
C GLU A 115 -8.26 9.62 20.76
N GLY A 116 -7.34 8.79 20.26
CA GLY A 116 -6.13 8.39 20.99
C GLY A 116 -5.21 9.57 21.31
N ASN A 117 -5.01 10.49 20.36
CA ASN A 117 -4.19 11.69 20.55
C ASN A 117 -4.84 12.73 21.49
N LEU A 118 -6.17 12.85 21.47
CA LEU A 118 -6.91 13.69 22.42
C LEU A 118 -6.79 13.17 23.86
N ASN A 119 -6.88 11.85 24.06
CA ASN A 119 -6.73 11.25 25.39
C ASN A 119 -5.31 11.40 25.94
N HIS A 120 -4.27 11.35 25.09
CA HIS A 120 -2.89 11.54 25.50
C HIS A 120 -2.61 12.98 25.96
N ASN A 121 -3.17 13.98 25.28
CA ASN A 121 -3.02 15.40 25.66
C ASN A 121 -3.75 15.75 26.98
N ILE A 122 -4.89 15.13 27.27
CA ILE A 122 -5.60 15.36 28.54
C ILE A 122 -4.81 14.79 29.74
N SER A 123 -4.11 13.66 29.58
CA SER A 123 -3.25 13.11 30.63
C SER A 123 -1.99 13.94 30.92
N VAL A 124 -1.46 14.66 29.92
CA VAL A 124 -0.28 15.53 30.10
C VAL A 124 -0.65 16.84 30.80
N ILE A 125 -1.86 17.38 30.56
CA ILE A 125 -2.31 18.62 31.21
C ILE A 125 -2.60 18.41 32.71
N LYS A 126 -3.09 17.23 33.12
CA LYS A 126 -3.38 16.93 34.53
C LYS A 126 -2.14 16.70 35.41
N LEU A 127 -0.94 16.59 34.83
CA LEU A 127 0.31 16.39 35.59
C LEU A 127 1.08 17.70 35.87
N ASN A 128 0.61 18.84 35.36
CA ASN A 128 1.27 20.14 35.52
C ASN A 128 0.43 21.19 36.27
N GLY A 129 -0.58 20.77 37.05
CA GLY A 129 -1.26 21.65 38.00
C GLY A 129 -0.43 21.82 39.27
N PRO A 130 -0.36 23.02 39.88
CA PRO A 130 0.51 23.28 41.01
C PRO A 130 0.09 22.44 42.22
N ILE A 131 1.06 21.75 42.82
CA ILE A 131 0.92 21.15 44.16
C ILE A 131 0.99 22.34 45.14
N GLU A 132 -0.17 22.89 45.49
CA GLU A 132 -0.28 23.70 46.70
C GLU A 132 -0.35 22.75 47.89
N ASP A 133 0.81 22.51 48.52
CA ASP A 133 0.92 21.86 49.83
C ASP A 133 0.29 22.78 50.89
N GLY A 134 -1.01 22.60 51.08
CA GLY A 134 -1.71 23.06 52.26
C GLY A 134 -1.42 22.12 53.43
N THR A 135 -0.88 22.70 54.51
CA THR A 135 -0.85 22.25 55.92
C THR A 135 0.44 21.61 56.45
N ALA A 136 1.21 22.43 57.18
CA ALA A 136 1.86 22.03 58.44
C ALA A 136 2.29 23.26 59.26
N ASN A 137 1.34 23.78 60.07
CA ASN A 137 1.48 24.17 61.50
C ASN A 137 0.35 25.13 61.91
#